data_AF-A0A239KEY5-F1
#
_entry.id   AF-A0A239KEY5-F1
#
_cell.length_a   1.000
_cell.length_b   1.000
_cell.length_c   1.000
_cell.angle_alpha   90.00
_cell.angle_beta   90.00
_cell.angle_gamma   90.00
#
_symmetry.space_group_name_H-M   'P 1'
#
loop_
_entity.id
_entity.type
_entity.pdbx_description
1 polymer ?
#
loop_
_entity_poly.entity_id
_entity_poly.type
_entity_poly.pdbx_seq_one_letter_code
_entity_poly.pdbx_strand_id
1 'polypeptide(L)'
;MMVLINPEFVGESPFAFVPALIHEAIHQDPTVGLQEERTAKTFEALTALLQIKYHPEVVNRHTRLSGYNNEVSLAMFNSGVEPRMHIINKTGSGNVFPQSQKHRESFLDYVDGIYSSAPAIASPGNLILQQYIQEFLETNALPCSPAEFNEELLNCLDSELGFV
;
A
#
# COMPACT_ATOMS: atom_id res chain seq x y z
N MET A 1 -15.94 -6.74 -10.51
CA MET A 1 -15.48 -5.34 -10.60
C MET A 1 -14.76 -5.13 -11.93
N MET A 2 -14.89 -3.96 -12.54
CA MET A 2 -14.16 -3.57 -13.75
C MET A 2 -13.16 -2.48 -13.37
N VAL A 3 -11.87 -2.70 -13.66
CA VAL A 3 -10.84 -1.67 -13.45
C VAL A 3 -10.76 -0.81 -14.71
N LEU A 4 -10.95 0.49 -14.56
CA LEU A 4 -10.86 1.46 -15.65
C LEU A 4 -9.51 2.17 -15.57
N ILE A 5 -8.71 2.06 -16.62
CA ILE A 5 -7.43 2.77 -16.71
C ILE A 5 -7.68 4.17 -17.26
N ASN A 6 -7.20 5.19 -16.54
CA ASN A 6 -7.30 6.57 -17.00
C ASN A 6 -6.59 6.74 -18.37
N PRO A 7 -7.26 7.29 -19.40
CA PRO A 7 -6.66 7.52 -20.72
C PRO A 7 -5.35 8.31 -20.72
N GLU A 8 -5.08 9.10 -19.68
CA GLU A 8 -3.81 9.83 -19.55
C GLU A 8 -2.57 8.92 -19.44
N PHE A 9 -2.78 7.66 -19.04
CA PHE A 9 -1.71 6.66 -18.91
C PHE A 9 -1.62 5.70 -20.11
N VAL A 10 -2.29 6.03 -21.22
CA VAL A 10 -2.15 5.25 -22.46
C VAL A 10 -0.70 5.31 -22.94
N GLY A 11 -0.08 4.13 -23.06
CA GLY A 11 1.33 3.97 -23.46
C GLY A 11 2.30 3.70 -22.30
N GLU A 12 1.83 3.74 -21.05
CA GLU A 12 2.60 3.24 -19.91
C GLU A 12 2.91 1.75 -20.04
N SER A 13 3.95 1.29 -19.33
CA SER A 13 4.22 -0.15 -19.21
C SER A 13 3.02 -0.83 -18.55
N PRO A 14 2.50 -1.96 -19.08
CA PRO A 14 1.52 -2.76 -18.35
C PRO A 14 1.98 -3.13 -16.94
N PHE A 15 3.29 -3.34 -16.76
CA PHE A 15 3.87 -3.62 -15.45
C PHE A 15 3.78 -2.44 -14.48
N ALA A 16 3.80 -1.19 -14.96
CA ALA A 16 3.68 -0.02 -14.08
C ALA A 16 2.30 0.08 -13.39
N PHE A 17 1.29 -0.59 -13.93
CA PHE A 17 -0.05 -0.64 -13.35
C PHE A 17 -0.21 -1.73 -12.27
N VAL A 18 0.73 -2.67 -12.14
CA VAL A 18 0.56 -3.81 -11.22
C VAL A 18 0.28 -3.36 -9.78
N PRO A 19 0.98 -2.37 -9.19
CA PRO A 19 0.64 -1.88 -7.85
C PRO A 19 -0.84 -1.42 -7.74
N ALA A 20 -1.32 -0.64 -8.70
CA ALA A 20 -2.70 -0.18 -8.74
C ALA A 20 -3.69 -1.35 -8.97
N LEU A 21 -3.35 -2.33 -9.80
CA LEU A 21 -4.19 -3.51 -9.99
C LEU A 21 -4.30 -4.35 -8.72
N ILE A 22 -3.23 -4.46 -7.95
CA ILE A 22 -3.23 -5.11 -6.62
C ILE A 22 -4.15 -4.34 -5.66
N HIS A 23 -4.05 -3.01 -5.62
CA HIS A 23 -4.93 -2.15 -4.83
C HIS A 23 -6.40 -2.38 -5.17
N GLU A 24 -6.75 -2.22 -6.45
CA GLU A 24 -8.14 -2.35 -6.89
C GLU A 24 -8.68 -3.76 -6.62
N ALA A 25 -7.88 -4.81 -6.84
CA ALA A 25 -8.32 -6.20 -6.64
C ALA A 25 -8.79 -6.51 -5.21
N ILE A 26 -8.40 -5.71 -4.22
CA ILE A 26 -8.82 -5.85 -2.83
C ILE A 26 -10.24 -5.29 -2.63
N HIS A 27 -10.67 -4.33 -3.44
CA HIS A 27 -12.02 -3.79 -3.35
C HIS A 27 -13.06 -4.78 -3.89
N GLN A 28 -14.12 -5.02 -3.10
CA GLN A 28 -15.17 -5.98 -3.48
C GLN A 28 -16.57 -5.39 -3.59
N ASP A 29 -16.81 -4.23 -2.98
CA ASP A 29 -18.13 -3.60 -2.95
C ASP A 29 -18.04 -2.07 -3.16
N PRO A 30 -19.17 -1.37 -3.38
CA PRO A 30 -19.16 0.07 -3.64
C PRO A 30 -18.82 0.96 -2.43
N THR A 31 -18.79 0.38 -1.23
CA THR A 31 -18.58 1.10 0.03
C THR A 31 -17.15 0.92 0.47
N VAL A 32 -16.27 1.78 -0.04
CA VAL A 32 -14.86 1.74 0.32
C VAL A 32 -14.61 2.56 1.58
N GLY A 33 -14.28 1.88 2.67
CA GLY A 33 -13.92 2.49 3.96
C GLY A 33 -12.44 2.87 4.03
N LEU A 34 -12.08 3.78 4.93
CA LEU A 34 -10.69 4.21 5.13
C LEU A 34 -9.78 3.04 5.51
N GLN A 35 -10.25 2.09 6.33
CA GLN A 35 -9.48 0.90 6.72
C GLN A 35 -9.16 0.01 5.51
N GLU A 36 -10.12 -0.12 4.59
CA GLU A 36 -9.93 -0.85 3.34
C GLU A 36 -8.90 -0.17 2.44
N GLU A 37 -8.98 1.16 2.28
CA GLU A 37 -7.99 1.95 1.54
C GLU A 37 -6.59 1.85 2.13
N ARG A 38 -6.47 1.89 3.46
CA ARG A 38 -5.21 1.71 4.17
C ARG A 38 -4.61 0.34 3.88
N THR A 39 -5.39 -0.73 4.02
CA THR A 39 -4.94 -2.10 3.69
C THR A 39 -4.55 -2.22 2.22
N ALA A 40 -5.39 -1.74 1.30
CA ALA A 40 -5.13 -1.81 -0.13
C ALA A 40 -3.88 -1.03 -0.53
N LYS A 41 -3.69 0.16 0.03
CA LYS A 41 -2.50 0.98 -0.22
C LYS A 41 -1.23 0.38 0.39
N THR A 42 -1.32 -0.34 1.52
CA THR A 42 -0.19 -1.12 2.04
C THR A 42 0.27 -2.17 1.04
N PHE A 43 -0.63 -2.98 0.47
CA PHE A 43 -0.25 -3.99 -0.54
C PHE A 43 0.23 -3.37 -1.86
N GLU A 44 -0.34 -2.24 -2.27
CA GLU A 44 0.19 -1.45 -3.39
C GLU A 44 1.65 -1.04 -3.16
N ALA A 45 1.96 -0.50 -1.99
CA ALA A 45 3.31 -0.06 -1.64
C ALA A 45 4.30 -1.23 -1.58
N LEU A 46 3.91 -2.37 -0.98
CA LEU A 46 4.73 -3.59 -0.97
C LEU A 46 5.02 -4.09 -2.39
N THR A 47 4.01 -4.09 -3.25
CA THR A 47 4.17 -4.46 -4.66
C THR A 47 5.12 -3.50 -5.39
N ALA A 48 5.00 -2.20 -5.15
CA ALA A 48 5.90 -1.21 -5.74
C ALA A 48 7.35 -1.37 -5.26
N LEU A 49 7.58 -1.72 -3.98
CA LEU A 49 8.90 -2.07 -3.46
C LEU A 49 9.48 -3.32 -4.14
N LEU A 50 8.67 -4.37 -4.36
CA LEU A 50 9.08 -5.54 -5.13
C LEU A 50 9.44 -5.17 -6.58
N GLN A 51 8.71 -4.24 -7.20
CA GLN A 51 9.07 -3.75 -8.52
C GLN A 51 10.40 -3.00 -8.54
N ILE A 52 10.71 -2.19 -7.53
CA ILE A 52 12.04 -1.56 -7.41
C ILE A 52 13.13 -2.63 -7.36
N LYS A 53 12.91 -3.71 -6.59
CA LYS A 53 13.88 -4.80 -6.40
C LYS A 53 14.09 -5.66 -7.65
N TYR A 54 13.01 -6.06 -8.31
CA TYR A 54 13.06 -7.07 -9.39
C TYR A 54 12.89 -6.50 -10.80
N HIS A 55 12.30 -5.31 -10.94
CA HIS A 55 11.97 -4.65 -12.21
C HIS A 55 12.35 -3.16 -12.21
N PRO A 56 13.62 -2.82 -11.91
CA PRO A 56 14.06 -1.43 -11.78
C PRO A 56 13.83 -0.60 -13.06
N GLU A 57 13.72 -1.23 -14.23
CA GLU A 57 13.40 -0.57 -15.49
C GLU A 57 11.99 0.02 -15.53
N VAL A 58 11.04 -0.50 -14.74
CA VAL A 58 9.66 0.01 -14.68
C VAL A 58 9.60 1.30 -13.88
N VAL A 59 10.35 1.37 -12.77
CA VAL A 59 10.40 2.52 -11.87
C VAL A 59 11.28 3.67 -12.38
N ASN A 60 12.24 3.36 -13.27
CA ASN A 60 13.16 4.34 -13.87
C ASN A 60 12.64 4.97 -15.18
N ARG A 61 11.36 4.78 -15.53
CA ARG A 61 10.80 5.36 -16.77
C ARG A 61 10.56 6.86 -16.72
N HIS A 62 10.63 7.48 -15.53
CA HIS A 62 10.37 8.91 -15.30
C HIS A 62 9.01 9.39 -15.84
N THR A 63 8.03 8.51 -15.92
CA THR A 63 6.65 8.84 -16.23
C THR A 63 5.89 9.23 -14.97
N ARG A 64 4.71 9.85 -15.13
CA ARG A 64 3.86 10.23 -14.00
C ARG A 64 3.47 9.03 -13.13
N LEU A 65 3.16 7.88 -13.74
CA LEU A 65 2.82 6.66 -13.00
C LEU A 65 4.02 6.11 -12.24
N SER A 66 5.21 6.07 -12.87
CA SER A 66 6.42 5.65 -12.15
C SER A 66 6.77 6.61 -10.99
N GLY A 67 6.57 7.92 -11.17
CA GLY A 67 6.73 8.91 -10.11
C GLY A 67 5.79 8.67 -8.93
N TYR A 68 4.51 8.38 -9.20
CA TYR A 68 3.53 8.05 -8.16
C TYR A 68 3.93 6.77 -7.39
N ASN A 69 4.25 5.68 -8.09
CA ASN A 69 4.65 4.43 -7.44
C ASN A 69 5.93 4.61 -6.59
N ASN A 70 6.86 5.45 -7.05
CA ASN A 70 8.06 5.80 -6.30
C ASN A 70 7.76 6.63 -5.05
N GLU A 71 6.80 7.56 -5.12
CA GLU A 71 6.35 8.34 -3.96
C GLU A 71 5.71 7.43 -2.90
N VAL A 72 4.82 6.52 -3.30
CA VAL A 72 4.18 5.54 -2.41
C VAL A 72 5.23 4.63 -1.75
N SER A 73 6.18 4.12 -2.54
CA SER A 73 7.29 3.29 -2.04
C SER A 73 8.17 4.04 -1.03
N LEU A 74 8.47 5.31 -1.30
CA LEU A 74 9.27 6.15 -0.43
C LEU A 74 8.57 6.42 0.91
N ALA A 75 7.25 6.65 0.90
CA ALA A 75 6.47 6.82 2.11
C ALA A 75 6.53 5.57 2.99
N MET A 76 6.37 4.39 2.39
CA MET A 76 6.44 3.09 3.08
C MET A 76 7.84 2.85 3.65
N PHE A 77 8.87 3.01 2.80
CA PHE A 77 10.26 2.77 3.17
C PHE A 77 10.71 3.66 4.34
N ASN A 78 10.29 4.93 4.35
CA ASN A 78 10.65 5.90 5.40
C ASN A 78 9.72 5.88 6.63
N SER A 79 8.69 5.03 6.65
CA SER A 79 7.81 4.83 7.80
C SER A 79 8.42 3.88 8.83
N GLY A 80 9.27 2.95 8.42
CA GLY A 80 9.91 1.97 9.30
C GLY A 80 11.37 2.24 9.63
N VAL A 81 11.93 1.36 10.45
CA VAL A 81 13.37 1.21 10.68
C VAL A 81 13.67 -0.28 10.53
N GLU A 82 14.69 -0.61 9.76
CA GLU A 82 15.07 -2.01 9.53
C GLU A 82 15.17 -2.81 10.85
N PRO A 83 14.64 -4.05 10.87
CA PRO A 83 14.12 -4.83 9.75
C PRO A 83 12.60 -4.69 9.52
N ARG A 84 11.90 -3.73 10.14
CA ARG A 84 10.43 -3.63 10.10
C ARG A 84 9.96 -2.38 9.37
N MET A 85 8.91 -2.50 8.57
CA MET A 85 8.39 -1.38 7.78
C MET A 85 7.39 -0.47 8.52
N HIS A 86 6.92 -0.86 9.72
CA HIS A 86 6.01 -0.09 10.60
C HIS A 86 5.13 0.95 9.88
N ILE A 87 3.97 0.51 9.40
CA ILE A 87 3.04 1.31 8.62
C ILE A 87 2.24 2.32 9.46
N ILE A 88 1.94 1.99 10.73
CA ILE A 88 1.11 2.80 11.63
C ILE A 88 1.95 3.86 12.33
N ASN A 89 2.96 3.42 13.08
CA ASN A 89 3.80 4.28 13.93
C ASN A 89 5.22 4.29 13.41
N LYS A 90 5.75 5.47 13.08
CA LYS A 90 7.14 5.56 12.65
C LYS A 90 8.10 5.26 13.82
N THR A 91 9.10 4.42 13.58
CA THR A 91 10.13 4.05 14.58
C THR A 91 11.38 4.95 14.55
N GLY A 92 11.28 6.17 13.99
CA GLY A 92 12.36 7.15 13.89
C GLY A 92 11.86 8.60 13.80
N SER A 93 12.76 9.58 13.89
CA SER A 93 12.39 11.00 13.83
C SER A 93 12.33 11.54 12.39
N GLY A 94 11.34 12.37 12.08
CA GLY A 94 11.26 13.17 10.84
C GLY A 94 10.15 12.77 9.87
N ASN A 95 9.96 13.58 8.82
CA ASN A 95 8.96 13.40 7.77
C ASN A 95 9.24 12.14 6.91
N VAL A 96 8.23 11.36 6.52
CA VAL A 96 8.41 10.27 5.53
C VAL A 96 8.82 10.79 4.14
N PHE A 97 8.62 12.09 3.89
CA PHE A 97 9.21 12.81 2.77
C PHE A 97 10.21 13.87 3.28
N PRO A 98 11.49 13.52 3.44
CA PRO A 98 12.51 14.47 3.89
C PRO A 98 12.50 15.74 3.05
N GLN A 99 12.62 16.91 3.70
CA GLN A 99 12.63 18.24 3.04
C GLN A 99 11.32 18.66 2.36
N SER A 100 10.26 17.83 2.40
CA SER A 100 8.93 18.25 1.96
C SER A 100 8.29 19.22 2.95
N GLN A 101 7.55 20.21 2.41
CA GLN A 101 6.72 21.12 3.22
C GLN A 101 5.48 20.44 3.79
N LYS A 102 5.03 19.33 3.19
CA LYS A 102 3.93 18.52 3.71
C LYS A 102 4.49 17.54 4.72
N HIS A 103 4.26 17.80 6.00
CA HIS A 103 4.68 16.89 7.06
C HIS A 103 3.80 15.64 7.03
N ARG A 104 4.43 14.47 6.96
CA ARG A 104 3.80 13.16 7.08
C ARG A 104 4.59 12.30 8.06
N GLU A 105 3.95 11.82 9.11
CA GLU A 105 4.59 11.13 10.24
C GLU A 105 4.85 9.65 9.96
N SER A 106 3.93 8.97 9.27
CA SER A 106 4.01 7.55 8.91
C SER A 106 3.42 7.30 7.53
N PHE A 107 3.53 6.05 7.06
CA PHE A 107 2.87 5.61 5.85
C PHE A 107 1.35 5.81 5.95
N LEU A 108 0.70 5.40 7.05
CA LEU A 108 -0.74 5.59 7.17
C LEU A 108 -1.15 7.06 7.27
N ASP A 109 -0.35 7.97 7.85
CA ASP A 109 -0.64 9.42 7.77
C ASP A 109 -0.56 9.94 6.32
N TYR A 110 0.39 9.43 5.53
CA TYR A 110 0.41 9.71 4.09
C TYR A 110 -0.88 9.23 3.40
N VAL A 111 -1.31 7.99 3.68
CA VAL A 111 -2.54 7.41 3.11
C VAL A 111 -3.78 8.20 3.54
N ASP A 112 -3.92 8.52 4.83
CA ASP A 112 -5.02 9.35 5.36
C ASP A 112 -5.07 10.72 4.70
N GLY A 113 -3.91 11.26 4.34
CA GLY A 113 -3.80 12.48 3.53
C GLY A 113 -4.43 12.38 2.13
N ILE A 114 -4.36 11.20 1.50
CA ILE A 114 -4.96 10.92 0.19
C ILE A 114 -6.46 10.71 0.35
N TYR A 115 -6.87 9.92 1.36
CA TYR A 115 -8.24 9.47 1.57
C TYR A 115 -8.97 10.23 2.69
N SER A 116 -8.65 11.52 2.87
CA SER A 116 -9.15 12.33 3.99
C SER A 116 -10.68 12.45 4.09
N SER A 117 -11.41 12.12 3.02
CA SER A 117 -12.87 12.11 2.96
C SER A 117 -13.51 10.72 3.10
N ALA A 118 -12.72 9.64 3.13
CA ALA A 118 -13.23 8.28 3.24
C ALA A 118 -13.78 8.03 4.66
N PRO A 119 -14.92 7.35 4.80
CA PRO A 119 -15.49 7.06 6.11
C PRO A 119 -14.60 6.05 6.87
N ALA A 120 -14.32 6.33 8.13
CA ALA A 120 -13.61 5.40 9.02
C ALA A 120 -14.54 4.28 9.51
N ILE A 121 -14.93 3.40 8.60
CA ILE A 121 -15.79 2.25 8.85
C ILE A 121 -15.08 0.96 8.43
N ALA A 122 -15.26 -0.09 9.22
CA ALA A 122 -14.84 -1.42 8.81
C ALA A 122 -15.75 -1.95 7.70
N SER A 123 -15.18 -2.74 6.80
CA SER A 123 -15.89 -3.44 5.74
C SER A 123 -15.54 -4.94 5.78
N PRO A 124 -16.40 -5.83 5.24
CA PRO A 124 -16.07 -7.24 5.13
C PRO A 124 -14.79 -7.45 4.32
N GLY A 125 -13.96 -8.38 4.73
CA GLY A 125 -12.78 -8.81 3.96
C GLY A 125 -13.16 -9.77 2.82
N ASN A 126 -12.15 -10.25 2.10
CA ASN A 126 -12.36 -11.14 0.96
C ASN A 126 -11.22 -12.14 0.73
N LEU A 127 -11.44 -13.07 -0.21
CA LEU A 127 -10.48 -14.12 -0.54
C LEU A 127 -9.18 -13.60 -1.17
N ILE A 128 -9.20 -12.45 -1.86
CA ILE A 128 -7.99 -11.86 -2.43
C ILE A 128 -7.10 -11.30 -1.32
N LEU A 129 -7.68 -10.61 -0.33
CA LEU A 129 -6.95 -10.16 0.86
C LEU A 129 -6.24 -11.33 1.56
N GLN A 130 -6.95 -12.46 1.74
CA GLN A 130 -6.35 -13.65 2.33
C GLN A 130 -5.11 -14.13 1.56
N GLN A 131 -5.22 -14.20 0.23
CA GLN A 131 -4.12 -14.64 -0.63
C GLN A 131 -2.92 -13.70 -0.53
N TYR A 132 -3.16 -12.38 -0.52
CA TYR A 132 -2.09 -11.40 -0.39
C TYR A 132 -1.40 -11.46 0.96
N ILE A 133 -2.14 -11.63 2.06
CA ILE A 133 -1.53 -11.82 3.39
C ILE A 133 -0.59 -13.03 3.39
N GLN A 134 -1.01 -14.16 2.81
CA GLN A 134 -0.17 -15.37 2.75
C GLN A 134 1.09 -15.16 1.90
N GLU A 135 0.95 -14.53 0.74
CA GLU A 135 2.06 -14.29 -0.18
C GLU A 135 3.08 -13.30 0.40
N PHE A 136 2.63 -12.15 0.89
CA PHE A 136 3.53 -11.09 1.38
C PHE A 136 4.14 -11.37 2.75
N LEU A 137 3.50 -12.20 3.57
CA LEU A 137 4.08 -12.65 4.85
C LEU A 137 4.82 -14.00 4.71
N GLU A 138 4.94 -14.54 3.48
CA GLU A 138 5.61 -15.81 3.16
C GLU A 138 5.20 -16.97 4.09
N THR A 139 3.91 -17.05 4.41
CA THR A 139 3.39 -17.97 5.43
C THR A 139 2.16 -18.74 4.97
N ASN A 140 2.09 -20.00 5.38
CA ASN A 140 0.90 -20.85 5.18
C ASN A 140 -0.15 -20.64 6.27
N ALA A 141 0.23 -20.05 7.40
CA ALA A 141 -0.70 -19.63 8.45
C ALA A 141 -1.18 -18.20 8.17
N LEU A 142 -2.38 -17.85 8.60
CA LEU A 142 -2.88 -16.47 8.54
C LEU A 142 -2.67 -15.82 9.92
N PRO A 143 -1.52 -15.17 10.17
CA PRO A 143 -1.31 -14.47 11.44
C PRO A 143 -2.29 -13.30 11.59
N CYS A 144 -2.69 -12.70 10.47
CA CYS A 144 -3.67 -11.63 10.41
C CYS A 144 -4.99 -12.14 9.83
N SER A 145 -6.09 -11.86 10.53
CA SER A 145 -7.44 -12.27 10.10
C SER A 145 -7.88 -11.46 8.87
N PRO A 146 -8.17 -12.11 7.72
CA PRO A 146 -8.68 -11.43 6.53
C PRO A 146 -10.20 -11.24 6.55
N ALA A 147 -10.85 -11.44 7.72
CA ALA A 147 -12.32 -11.46 7.80
C ALA A 147 -12.94 -10.07 7.60
N GLU A 148 -12.23 -9.01 7.99
CA GLU A 148 -12.68 -7.62 7.92
C GLU A 148 -11.49 -6.69 7.64
N PHE A 149 -11.74 -5.62 6.90
CA PHE A 149 -10.85 -4.46 6.84
C PHE A 149 -11.10 -3.59 8.07
N ASN A 150 -10.28 -3.76 9.10
CA ASN A 150 -10.44 -3.04 10.35
C ASN A 150 -9.07 -2.66 10.96
N GLU A 151 -9.08 -1.94 12.08
CA GLU A 151 -7.85 -1.55 12.78
C GLU A 151 -7.08 -2.76 13.31
N GLU A 152 -7.74 -3.87 13.65
CA GLU A 152 -7.08 -5.09 14.13
C GLU A 152 -6.21 -5.71 13.03
N LEU A 153 -6.73 -5.81 11.81
CA LEU A 153 -5.97 -6.24 10.64
C LEU A 153 -4.75 -5.34 10.41
N LEU A 154 -4.93 -4.02 10.43
CA LEU A 154 -3.83 -3.06 10.22
C LEU A 154 -2.75 -3.18 11.30
N ASN A 155 -3.14 -3.32 12.57
CA ASN A 155 -2.18 -3.52 13.67
C ASN A 155 -1.42 -4.84 13.53
N CYS A 156 -2.08 -5.90 13.08
CA CYS A 156 -1.40 -7.17 12.80
C CYS A 156 -0.41 -7.04 11.64
N LEU A 157 -0.82 -6.42 10.53
CA LEU A 157 0.08 -6.17 9.40
C LEU A 157 1.29 -5.32 9.83
N ASP A 158 1.10 -4.30 10.66
CA ASP A 158 2.20 -3.50 11.21
C ASP A 158 3.22 -4.34 12.00
N SER A 159 2.73 -5.32 12.77
CA SER A 159 3.61 -6.18 13.59
C SER A 159 4.35 -7.25 12.81
N GLU A 160 3.79 -7.70 11.69
CA GLU A 160 4.30 -8.82 10.89
C GLU A 160 5.13 -8.36 9.67
N LEU A 161 4.89 -7.16 9.12
CA LEU A 161 5.57 -6.70 7.91
C LEU A 161 7.05 -6.32 8.17
N GLY A 162 7.95 -7.07 7.54
CA GLY A 162 9.40 -6.80 7.48
C GLY A 162 9.86 -6.39 6.08
N PHE A 163 11.03 -5.75 5.97
CA PHE A 163 11.63 -5.45 4.66
C PHE A 163 11.84 -6.76 3.86
N VAL A 164 11.37 -6.76 2.61
CA VAL A 164 11.38 -7.94 1.70
C VAL A 164 12.67 -8.03 0.89
#